data_AF-A0AAF6BJ55-F1
#
_entry.id   AF-A0AAF6BJ55-F1
#
_cell.length_a   1.000
_cell.length_b   1.000
_cell.length_c   1.000
_cell.angle_alpha   90.00
_cell.angle_beta   90.00
_cell.angle_gamma   90.00
#
_symmetry.space_group_name_H-M   'P 1'
#
loop_
_entity.id
_entity.type
_entity.pdbx_description
1 polymer ?
#
loop_
_entity_poly.entity_id
_entity_poly.type
_entity_poly.pdbx_seq_one_letter_code
_entity_poly.pdbx_strand_id
1 'polypeptide(L)'
;MKGTSRCSERDYDPAKLGGNVERIPMEDHQIAPLDAMLKYCRIVDDWLSKDENNVLVTHCKAGKGRSGLMICAYLLYIRKFHDSPNALQFYAEKRTTNGKGVTIPSQKRYVEYFHDYLVNGPRQEVEMQLAQIALTSNLVATKEVNVVISTHQGNDSWRLTKLLSTKEEGSKVSCSKSGNTMVLGFTSLWISGDMKFEFQTSEPYQARLFYIWFNTAYVEGTEFSLLHKQDLDKPSKSMDPSCQVSLFFVGSRPKVQKNE
;
A
#
# COMPACT_ATOMS: atom_id res chain seq x y z
N MET A 1 19.79 23.21 -5.30
CA MET A 1 19.44 21.89 -4.74
C MET A 1 18.03 21.97 -4.16
N LYS A 2 17.16 20.99 -4.44
CA LYS A 2 15.80 20.92 -3.87
C LYS A 2 15.63 19.63 -3.07
N GLY A 3 15.15 19.75 -1.84
CA GLY A 3 14.89 18.61 -0.95
C GLY A 3 13.44 18.19 -0.99
N THR A 4 13.14 16.89 -1.00
CA THR A 4 11.80 16.37 -0.72
C THR A 4 11.80 15.56 0.58
N SER A 5 11.07 16.00 1.59
CA SER A 5 10.90 15.27 2.86
C SER A 5 9.65 14.40 2.81
N ARG A 6 9.81 13.11 3.10
CA ARG A 6 8.71 12.13 3.17
C ARG A 6 8.47 11.57 4.57
N CYS A 7 8.86 12.30 5.60
CA CYS A 7 8.61 11.95 6.99
C CYS A 7 7.40 12.72 7.53
N SER A 8 6.30 12.02 7.84
CA SER A 8 5.23 12.61 8.66
C SER A 8 5.65 12.80 10.14
N GLU A 9 6.62 12.01 10.60
CA GLU A 9 7.04 11.94 12.02
C GLU A 9 8.02 13.03 12.48
N ARG A 10 8.77 13.64 11.56
CA ARG A 10 9.87 14.56 11.91
C ARG A 10 9.98 15.69 10.92
N ASP A 11 10.07 16.88 11.48
CA ASP A 11 10.28 18.12 10.76
C ASP A 11 11.71 18.66 10.99
N TYR A 12 12.25 19.36 10.01
CA TYR A 12 13.47 20.15 10.12
C TYR A 12 13.26 21.49 9.42
N ASP A 13 13.96 22.51 9.91
CA ASP A 13 13.90 23.87 9.39
C ASP A 13 14.37 23.93 7.93
N PRO A 14 13.50 24.30 6.97
CA PRO A 14 13.87 24.45 5.55
C PRO A 14 14.94 25.50 5.30
N ALA A 15 15.08 26.50 6.18
CA ALA A 15 16.08 27.54 6.03
C ALA A 15 17.51 26.96 6.04
N LYS A 16 17.72 25.84 6.74
CA LYS A 16 19.00 25.10 6.76
C LYS A 16 19.36 24.48 5.40
N LEU A 17 18.40 24.37 4.48
CA LEU A 17 18.59 23.87 3.12
C LEU A 17 18.30 24.96 2.06
N GLY A 18 18.40 26.23 2.44
CA GLY A 18 18.18 27.35 1.53
C GLY A 18 16.71 27.51 1.10
N GLY A 19 15.76 27.04 1.91
CA GLY A 19 14.31 27.23 1.71
C GLY A 19 13.66 26.33 0.64
N ASN A 20 14.45 25.65 -0.19
CA ASN A 20 13.96 24.82 -1.30
C ASN A 20 13.60 23.40 -0.86
N VAL A 21 12.60 23.27 0.04
CA VAL A 21 12.14 21.98 0.55
C VAL A 21 10.66 21.80 0.25
N GLU A 22 10.34 20.75 -0.51
CA GLU A 22 8.98 20.29 -0.71
C GLU A 22 8.65 19.18 0.28
N ARG A 23 7.48 19.31 0.89
CA ARG A 23 6.99 18.30 1.82
C ARG A 23 5.94 17.50 1.11
N ILE A 24 6.20 16.21 0.97
CA ILE A 24 5.18 15.28 0.53
C ILE A 24 5.14 14.25 1.65
N PRO A 25 4.23 14.34 2.62
CA PRO A 25 4.26 13.45 3.78
C PRO A 25 3.84 12.03 3.37
N MET A 26 4.52 11.02 3.92
CA MET A 26 4.14 9.61 3.80
C MET A 26 4.42 8.98 5.15
N GLU A 27 3.42 8.33 5.76
CA GLU A 27 3.70 7.60 6.99
C GLU A 27 4.64 6.42 6.74
N ASP A 28 5.37 6.03 7.77
CA ASP A 28 6.35 4.96 7.64
C ASP A 28 5.67 3.63 7.32
N HIS A 29 6.22 2.92 6.33
CA HIS A 29 5.75 1.61 5.86
C HIS A 29 4.35 1.58 5.22
N GLN A 30 3.88 2.72 4.73
CA GLN A 30 2.67 2.79 3.92
C GLN A 30 3.00 2.90 2.42
N ILE A 31 1.94 2.85 1.61
CA ILE A 31 1.96 3.13 0.17
C ILE A 31 1.87 4.64 -0.09
N ALA A 32 2.06 5.07 -1.33
CA ALA A 32 1.69 6.42 -1.79
C ALA A 32 0.51 6.29 -2.74
N PRO A 33 -0.59 7.02 -2.53
CA PRO A 33 -1.67 7.11 -3.52
C PRO A 33 -1.12 7.56 -4.89
N LEU A 34 -1.74 7.09 -5.97
CA LEU A 34 -1.26 7.35 -7.33
C LEU A 34 -1.17 8.85 -7.66
N ASP A 35 -2.13 9.65 -7.19
CA ASP A 35 -2.11 11.11 -7.38
C ASP A 35 -0.94 11.77 -6.64
N ALA A 36 -0.58 11.26 -5.46
CA ALA A 36 0.58 11.72 -4.72
C ALA A 36 1.90 11.33 -5.41
N MET A 37 1.94 10.16 -6.05
CA MET A 37 3.06 9.73 -6.90
C MET A 37 3.20 10.65 -8.11
N LEU A 38 2.10 10.96 -8.80
CA LEU A 38 2.10 11.87 -9.95
C LEU A 38 2.51 13.30 -9.56
N LYS A 39 1.96 13.82 -8.45
CA LYS A 39 2.32 15.15 -7.93
C LYS A 39 3.82 15.24 -7.64
N TYR A 40 4.40 14.24 -6.98
CA TYR A 40 5.84 14.18 -6.77
C TYR A 40 6.60 14.20 -8.08
N CYS A 41 6.21 13.37 -9.06
CA CYS A 41 6.90 13.31 -10.34
C CYS A 41 6.90 14.67 -11.03
N ARG A 42 5.75 15.38 -11.07
CA ARG A 42 5.65 16.72 -11.64
C ARG A 42 6.54 17.74 -10.93
N ILE A 43 6.56 17.74 -9.59
CA ILE A 43 7.40 18.65 -8.80
C ILE A 43 8.89 18.40 -9.07
N VAL A 44 9.28 17.13 -9.14
CA VAL A 44 10.67 16.74 -9.40
C VAL A 44 11.06 17.12 -10.82
N ASP A 45 10.20 16.84 -11.79
CA ASP A 45 10.45 17.10 -13.20
C ASP A 45 10.57 18.60 -13.49
N ASP A 46 9.66 19.41 -12.95
CA ASP A 46 9.74 20.88 -13.04
C ASP A 46 11.04 21.43 -12.43
N TRP A 47 11.55 20.80 -11.37
CA TRP A 47 12.83 21.21 -10.78
C TRP A 47 14.03 20.81 -11.63
N LEU A 48 14.09 19.54 -12.05
CA LEU A 48 15.24 18.99 -12.79
C LEU A 48 15.32 19.50 -14.23
N SER A 49 14.20 19.89 -14.83
CA SER A 49 14.17 20.45 -16.20
C SER A 49 14.61 21.91 -16.29
N LYS A 50 14.67 22.65 -15.17
CA LYS A 50 15.05 24.07 -15.16
C LYS A 50 16.53 24.32 -15.42
N ASP A 51 17.41 23.41 -15.02
CA ASP A 51 18.86 23.54 -15.15
C ASP A 51 19.49 22.13 -15.07
N GLU A 52 20.43 21.82 -15.97
CA GLU A 52 21.15 20.53 -15.96
C GLU A 52 21.97 20.29 -14.69
N ASN A 53 22.33 21.37 -13.97
CA ASN A 53 23.05 21.32 -12.69
C ASN A 53 22.10 21.16 -11.50
N ASN A 54 20.78 21.15 -11.71
CA ASN A 54 19.83 20.99 -10.62
C ASN A 54 19.91 19.57 -10.04
N VAL A 55 20.12 19.53 -8.72
CA VAL A 55 20.14 18.28 -7.95
C VAL A 55 18.88 18.16 -7.10
N LEU A 56 18.24 17.00 -7.18
CA LEU A 56 17.17 16.56 -6.28
C LEU A 56 17.75 15.71 -5.15
N VAL A 57 17.35 16.02 -3.91
CA VAL A 57 17.61 15.16 -2.75
C VAL A 57 16.30 14.64 -2.20
N THR A 58 16.02 13.35 -2.40
CA THR A 58 14.84 12.68 -1.83
C THR A 58 15.24 11.89 -0.60
N HIS A 59 14.58 12.12 0.54
CA HIS A 59 14.86 11.38 1.76
C HIS A 59 13.60 10.98 2.53
N CYS A 60 13.78 9.96 3.37
CA CYS A 60 12.87 9.57 4.44
C CYS A 60 13.73 9.16 5.64
N LYS A 61 13.14 8.53 6.65
CA LYS A 61 13.86 8.13 7.88
C LYS A 61 15.11 7.26 7.61
N ALA A 62 14.99 6.26 6.75
CA ALA A 62 16.09 5.35 6.38
C ALA A 62 16.54 5.48 4.91
N GLY A 63 15.87 6.33 4.13
CA GLY A 63 16.12 6.51 2.69
C GLY A 63 16.03 5.22 1.88
N LYS A 64 15.06 4.34 2.19
CA LYS A 64 14.96 2.99 1.61
C LYS A 64 13.60 2.73 0.94
N GLY A 65 12.58 2.29 1.69
CA GLY A 65 11.27 1.93 1.12
C GLY A 65 10.52 3.12 0.51
N ARG A 66 10.18 4.13 1.33
CA ARG A 66 9.41 5.32 0.88
C ARG A 66 10.13 6.10 -0.22
N SER A 67 11.41 6.40 -0.01
CA SER A 67 12.23 7.09 -1.02
C SER A 67 12.32 6.27 -2.30
N GLY A 68 12.54 4.96 -2.19
CA GLY A 68 12.60 4.06 -3.34
C GLY A 68 11.32 4.00 -4.14
N LEU A 69 10.16 3.91 -3.48
CA LEU A 69 8.85 3.93 -4.16
C LEU A 69 8.72 5.18 -5.05
N MET A 70 9.01 6.36 -4.49
CA MET A 70 8.86 7.63 -5.22
C MET A 70 9.92 7.79 -6.31
N ILE A 71 11.17 7.38 -6.06
CA ILE A 71 12.23 7.40 -7.07
C ILE A 71 11.90 6.46 -8.22
N CYS A 72 11.44 5.23 -7.94
CA CYS A 72 11.01 4.29 -8.98
C CYS A 72 9.85 4.86 -9.80
N ALA A 73 8.87 5.49 -9.14
CA ALA A 73 7.78 6.19 -9.82
C ALA A 73 8.31 7.27 -10.77
N TYR A 74 9.25 8.10 -10.33
CA TYR A 74 9.84 9.14 -11.18
C TYR A 74 10.64 8.57 -12.36
N LEU A 75 11.40 7.49 -12.14
CA LEU A 75 12.15 6.83 -13.23
C LEU A 75 11.22 6.26 -14.30
N LEU A 76 10.04 5.78 -13.92
CA LEU A 76 8.98 5.36 -14.85
C LEU A 76 8.32 6.55 -15.54
N TYR A 77 8.07 7.63 -14.79
CA TYR A 77 7.45 8.86 -15.30
C TYR A 77 8.26 9.49 -16.45
N ILE A 78 9.58 9.61 -16.28
CA ILE A 78 10.48 10.12 -17.33
C ILE A 78 10.84 9.08 -18.39
N ARG A 79 10.19 7.90 -18.36
CA ARG A 79 10.44 6.78 -19.29
C ARG A 79 11.89 6.31 -19.33
N LYS A 80 12.63 6.42 -18.23
CA LYS A 80 13.97 5.80 -18.11
C LYS A 80 13.86 4.27 -18.10
N PHE A 81 12.77 3.76 -17.54
CA PHE A 81 12.38 2.35 -17.60
C PHE A 81 10.94 2.25 -18.13
N HIS A 82 10.66 1.13 -18.80
CA HIS A 82 9.36 0.82 -19.42
C HIS A 82 8.60 -0.29 -18.68
N ASP A 83 9.09 -0.68 -17.50
CA ASP A 83 8.50 -1.69 -16.64
C ASP A 83 8.94 -1.46 -15.18
N SER A 84 8.05 -1.78 -14.24
CA SER A 84 8.29 -1.60 -12.81
C SER A 84 9.40 -2.49 -12.24
N PRO A 85 9.60 -3.77 -12.66
CA PRO A 85 10.69 -4.59 -12.15
C PRO A 85 12.07 -3.98 -12.39
N ASN A 86 12.36 -3.48 -13.60
CA ASN A 86 13.65 -2.88 -13.92
C ASN A 86 13.91 -1.59 -13.15
N ALA A 87 12.88 -0.75 -12.96
CA ALA A 87 12.99 0.45 -12.13
C ALA A 87 13.31 0.12 -10.67
N LEU A 88 12.61 -0.88 -10.11
CA LEU A 88 12.81 -1.37 -8.74
C LEU A 88 14.21 -1.98 -8.55
N GLN A 89 14.66 -2.79 -9.51
CA GLN A 89 15.97 -3.42 -9.50
C GLN A 89 17.09 -2.36 -9.58
N PHE A 90 17.00 -1.43 -10.53
CA PHE A 90 17.97 -0.35 -10.66
C PHE A 90 18.10 0.46 -9.37
N TYR A 91 16.98 0.82 -8.75
CA TYR A 91 17.00 1.51 -7.46
C TYR A 91 17.68 0.68 -6.37
N ALA A 92 17.37 -0.61 -6.28
CA ALA A 92 17.95 -1.51 -5.29
C ALA A 92 19.47 -1.63 -5.41
N GLU A 93 19.99 -1.77 -6.64
CA GLU A 93 21.42 -1.85 -6.96
C GLU A 93 22.15 -0.54 -6.65
N LYS A 94 21.55 0.60 -7.01
CA LYS A 94 22.17 1.91 -6.76
C LYS A 94 22.13 2.31 -5.29
N ARG A 95 21.09 1.92 -4.55
CA ARG A 95 20.90 2.36 -3.16
C ARG A 95 21.53 1.42 -2.13
N THR A 96 21.62 0.12 -2.42
CA THR A 96 21.97 -0.90 -1.41
C THR A 96 23.01 -1.88 -1.91
N THR A 97 23.85 -2.38 -1.00
CA THR A 97 24.87 -3.39 -1.31
C THR A 97 24.34 -4.82 -1.34
N ASN A 98 23.13 -5.05 -0.83
CA ASN A 98 22.51 -6.37 -0.73
C ASN A 98 21.31 -6.56 -1.68
N GLY A 99 21.12 -5.64 -2.64
CA GLY A 99 20.01 -5.68 -3.60
C GLY A 99 18.62 -5.52 -2.97
N LYS A 100 18.53 -5.11 -1.69
CA LYS A 100 17.26 -4.92 -1.01
C LYS A 100 16.90 -3.43 -1.04
N GLY A 101 16.33 -2.93 -2.12
CA GLY A 101 15.81 -1.55 -2.22
C GLY A 101 14.43 -1.40 -1.58
N VAL A 102 13.39 -1.29 -2.43
CA VAL A 102 11.98 -1.37 -2.01
C VAL A 102 11.63 -2.83 -1.74
N THR A 103 11.41 -3.17 -0.47
CA THR A 103 11.18 -4.57 -0.07
C THR A 103 9.76 -4.88 0.36
N ILE A 104 8.92 -3.88 0.61
CA ILE A 104 7.52 -4.07 1.03
C ILE A 104 6.70 -4.42 -0.22
N PRO A 105 6.04 -5.59 -0.28
CA PRO A 105 5.26 -6.02 -1.44
C PRO A 105 4.23 -4.99 -1.91
N SER A 106 3.47 -4.40 -0.99
CA SER A 106 2.52 -3.35 -1.34
C SER A 106 3.17 -2.10 -1.95
N GLN A 107 4.39 -1.75 -1.54
CA GLN A 107 5.10 -0.64 -2.18
C GLN A 107 5.49 -0.96 -3.62
N LYS A 108 5.89 -2.22 -3.90
CA LYS A 108 6.15 -2.68 -5.27
C LYS A 108 4.88 -2.70 -6.11
N ARG A 109 3.78 -3.22 -5.55
CA ARG A 109 2.45 -3.24 -6.17
C ARG A 109 1.99 -1.84 -6.59
N TYR A 110 2.25 -0.81 -5.78
CA TYR A 110 1.89 0.56 -6.14
C TYR A 110 2.82 1.17 -7.21
N VAL A 111 4.08 0.71 -7.33
CA VAL A 111 4.93 1.05 -8.48
C VAL A 111 4.39 0.41 -9.76
N GLU A 112 3.89 -0.82 -9.69
CA GLU A 112 3.19 -1.48 -10.80
C GLU A 112 1.90 -0.74 -11.18
N TYR A 113 1.06 -0.38 -10.21
CA TYR A 113 -0.15 0.41 -10.46
C TYR A 113 0.18 1.76 -11.09
N PHE A 114 1.24 2.43 -10.64
CA PHE A 114 1.66 3.69 -11.24
C PHE A 114 2.22 3.51 -12.65
N HIS A 115 2.91 2.41 -12.94
CA HIS A 115 3.31 2.08 -14.30
C HIS A 115 2.09 1.92 -15.22
N ASP A 116 1.09 1.14 -14.80
CA ASP A 116 -0.17 0.97 -15.54
C ASP A 116 -0.88 2.32 -15.74
N TYR A 117 -0.98 3.14 -14.69
CA TYR A 117 -1.52 4.50 -14.77
C TYR A 117 -0.84 5.35 -15.85
N LEU A 118 0.49 5.28 -15.96
CA LEU A 118 1.23 6.06 -16.96
C LEU A 118 1.06 5.53 -18.39
N VAL A 119 0.76 4.25 -18.57
CA VAL A 119 0.64 3.61 -19.89
C VAL A 119 -0.81 3.66 -20.38
N ASN A 120 -1.75 3.32 -19.51
CA ASN A 120 -3.17 3.12 -19.83
C ASN A 120 -4.06 4.28 -19.36
N GLY A 121 -3.50 5.25 -18.62
CA GLY A 121 -4.25 6.34 -18.01
C GLY A 121 -4.88 5.98 -16.66
N PRO A 122 -5.55 6.95 -16.01
CA PRO A 122 -6.25 6.71 -14.75
C PRO A 122 -7.35 5.65 -14.91
N ARG A 123 -7.33 4.62 -14.06
CA ARG A 123 -8.45 3.67 -13.95
C ARG A 123 -9.64 4.34 -13.26
N GLN A 124 -10.85 4.01 -13.71
CA GLN A 124 -12.08 4.45 -13.07
C GLN A 124 -12.16 3.88 -11.64
N GLU A 125 -12.51 4.71 -10.66
CA GLU A 125 -12.72 4.22 -9.29
C GLU A 125 -13.92 3.27 -9.23
N VAL A 126 -13.72 2.12 -8.58
CA VAL A 126 -14.72 1.07 -8.44
C VAL A 126 -15.03 0.84 -6.96
N GLU A 127 -16.31 0.83 -6.61
CA GLU A 127 -16.79 0.29 -5.34
C GLU A 127 -17.06 -1.21 -5.50
N MET A 128 -16.48 -2.02 -4.62
CA MET A 128 -16.65 -3.48 -4.61
C MET A 128 -17.35 -3.93 -3.33
N GLN A 129 -18.29 -4.86 -3.47
CA GLN A 129 -18.96 -5.49 -2.35
C GLN A 129 -18.15 -6.69 -1.87
N LEU A 130 -17.42 -6.52 -0.76
CA LEU A 130 -16.67 -7.59 -0.11
C LEU A 130 -17.64 -8.58 0.52
N ALA A 131 -17.58 -9.83 0.08
CA ALA A 131 -18.40 -10.92 0.60
C ALA A 131 -17.66 -11.77 1.61
N GLN A 132 -16.37 -12.08 1.35
CA GLN A 132 -15.60 -12.94 2.24
C GLN A 132 -14.12 -12.54 2.30
N ILE A 133 -13.51 -12.79 3.46
CA ILE A 133 -12.06 -12.83 3.65
C ILE A 133 -11.71 -14.25 4.09
N ALA A 134 -10.87 -14.93 3.32
CA ALA A 134 -10.30 -16.20 3.73
C ALA A 134 -8.83 -16.02 4.13
N LEU A 135 -8.45 -16.55 5.28
CA LEU A 135 -7.07 -16.65 5.74
C LEU A 135 -6.76 -18.13 6.02
N THR A 136 -5.79 -18.67 5.28
CA THR A 136 -5.25 -20.01 5.52
C THR A 136 -3.90 -19.88 6.20
N SER A 137 -3.77 -20.42 7.42
CA SER A 137 -2.53 -20.43 8.20
C SER A 137 -2.65 -21.44 9.35
N ASN A 138 -1.55 -22.06 9.78
CA ASN A 138 -1.55 -22.93 10.96
C ASN A 138 -1.95 -22.16 12.24
N LEU A 139 -1.78 -20.84 12.26
CA LEU A 139 -2.13 -20.00 13.41
C LEU A 139 -3.64 -19.90 13.64
N VAL A 140 -4.47 -19.94 12.59
CA VAL A 140 -5.92 -19.75 12.77
C VAL A 140 -6.58 -20.93 13.48
N ALA A 141 -5.94 -22.10 13.50
CA ALA A 141 -6.39 -23.28 14.24
C ALA A 141 -6.34 -23.08 15.76
N THR A 142 -5.39 -22.29 16.26
CA THR A 142 -5.15 -22.11 17.71
C THR A 142 -5.36 -20.69 18.20
N LYS A 143 -5.32 -19.70 17.30
CA LYS A 143 -5.40 -18.27 17.63
C LYS A 143 -6.63 -17.61 17.05
N GLU A 144 -7.03 -16.56 17.73
CA GLU A 144 -8.00 -15.60 17.24
C GLU A 144 -7.33 -14.55 16.36
N VAL A 145 -7.96 -14.21 15.23
CA VAL A 145 -7.42 -13.24 14.27
C VAL A 145 -8.49 -12.21 13.91
N ASN A 146 -8.26 -10.96 14.27
CA ASN A 146 -9.08 -9.82 13.89
C ASN A 146 -8.53 -9.15 12.62
N VAL A 147 -9.41 -8.50 11.85
CA VAL A 147 -9.03 -7.79 10.63
C VAL A 147 -9.45 -6.32 10.72
N VAL A 148 -8.49 -5.42 10.59
CA VAL A 148 -8.72 -3.97 10.57
C VAL A 148 -8.74 -3.50 9.12
N ILE A 149 -9.83 -2.88 8.68
CA ILE A 149 -9.95 -2.30 7.34
C ILE A 149 -9.89 -0.78 7.41
N SER A 150 -8.96 -0.19 6.67
CA SER A 150 -8.77 1.26 6.57
C SER A 150 -8.68 1.72 5.11
N THR A 151 -9.08 2.97 4.86
CA THR A 151 -9.04 3.59 3.52
C THR A 151 -8.31 4.93 3.56
N HIS A 152 -7.70 5.32 2.43
CA HIS A 152 -7.14 6.66 2.26
C HIS A 152 -8.25 7.70 2.07
N GLN A 153 -8.14 8.90 2.67
CA GLN A 153 -9.10 10.00 2.48
C GLN A 153 -8.52 11.23 1.76
N GLY A 154 -7.40 11.11 1.05
CA GLY A 154 -6.90 12.18 0.16
C GLY A 154 -6.14 13.33 0.84
N ASN A 155 -6.15 13.43 2.17
CA ASN A 155 -5.46 14.47 2.95
C ASN A 155 -4.31 13.91 3.82
N ASP A 156 -3.61 12.88 3.33
CA ASP A 156 -2.60 12.12 4.08
C ASP A 156 -3.12 11.53 5.42
N SER A 157 -4.45 11.51 5.58
CA SER A 157 -5.16 10.98 6.74
C SER A 157 -5.83 9.66 6.40
N TRP A 158 -5.57 8.68 7.25
CA TRP A 158 -6.14 7.34 7.15
C TRP A 158 -7.31 7.23 8.10
N ARG A 159 -8.50 6.99 7.57
CA ARG A 159 -9.66 6.72 8.41
C ARG A 159 -9.79 5.22 8.60
N LEU A 160 -9.86 4.78 9.86
CA LEU A 160 -10.37 3.47 10.19
C LEU A 160 -11.78 3.36 9.60
N THR A 161 -11.92 2.56 8.54
CA THR A 161 -13.21 2.40 7.86
C THR A 161 -14.07 1.41 8.63
N LYS A 162 -13.44 0.35 9.15
CA LYS A 162 -14.10 -0.65 9.97
C LYS A 162 -13.06 -1.48 10.75
N LEU A 163 -13.27 -1.66 12.06
CA LEU A 163 -12.62 -2.72 12.81
C LEU A 163 -13.54 -3.95 12.71
N LEU A 164 -13.04 -5.06 12.18
CA LEU A 164 -13.78 -6.31 12.11
C LEU A 164 -13.12 -7.33 13.03
N SER A 165 -13.85 -7.75 14.06
CA SER A 165 -13.37 -8.77 14.99
C SER A 165 -14.02 -10.11 14.68
N THR A 166 -13.28 -11.20 14.89
CA THR A 166 -13.82 -12.57 14.94
C THR A 166 -14.83 -12.78 16.06
N LYS A 167 -14.93 -11.86 17.04
CA LYS A 167 -15.97 -11.89 18.10
C LYS A 167 -17.24 -11.13 17.74
N GLU A 168 -17.26 -10.37 16.65
CA GLU A 168 -18.51 -9.77 16.17
C GLU A 168 -19.35 -10.86 15.49
N GLU A 169 -19.96 -11.73 16.30
CA GLU A 169 -21.12 -12.52 15.88
C GLU A 169 -22.36 -11.63 15.98
N GLY A 170 -22.92 -11.31 14.82
CA GLY A 170 -24.14 -10.52 14.71
C GLY A 170 -24.70 -10.62 13.31
N SER A 171 -25.84 -9.97 13.04
CA SER A 171 -26.57 -10.12 11.77
C SER A 171 -25.79 -9.72 10.50
N LYS A 172 -24.56 -9.19 10.63
CA LYS A 172 -23.79 -8.62 9.51
C LYS A 172 -22.44 -9.28 9.20
N VAL A 173 -21.88 -10.04 10.15
CA VAL A 173 -20.56 -10.67 10.03
C VAL A 173 -20.65 -12.09 10.56
N SER A 174 -20.11 -13.06 9.82
CA SER A 174 -20.03 -14.46 10.24
C SER A 174 -18.57 -14.91 10.26
N CYS A 175 -18.20 -15.76 11.21
CA CYS A 175 -16.87 -16.37 11.26
C CYS A 175 -17.03 -17.90 11.22
N SER A 176 -16.31 -18.56 10.32
CA SER A 176 -16.21 -20.03 10.31
C SER A 176 -14.75 -20.44 10.25
N LYS A 177 -14.39 -21.47 11.01
CA LYS A 177 -13.06 -22.07 10.99
C LYS A 177 -13.17 -23.54 10.60
N SER A 178 -12.33 -23.97 9.67
CA SER A 178 -12.20 -25.37 9.26
C SER A 178 -10.72 -25.69 9.07
N GLY A 179 -10.18 -26.56 9.93
CA GLY A 179 -8.75 -26.86 9.95
C GLY A 179 -7.89 -25.60 10.09
N ASN A 180 -7.05 -25.35 9.09
CA ASN A 180 -6.13 -24.21 9.04
C ASN A 180 -6.69 -23.01 8.27
N THR A 181 -7.99 -22.99 7.99
CA THR A 181 -8.63 -21.89 7.25
C THR A 181 -9.70 -21.22 8.10
N MET A 182 -9.61 -19.90 8.18
CA MET A 182 -10.61 -19.02 8.75
C MET A 182 -11.29 -18.24 7.63
N VAL A 183 -12.61 -18.20 7.63
CA VAL A 183 -13.42 -17.40 6.69
C VAL A 183 -14.26 -16.42 7.49
N LEU A 184 -14.12 -15.14 7.16
CA LEU A 184 -15.00 -14.06 7.62
C LEU A 184 -15.96 -13.73 6.48
N GLY A 185 -17.25 -13.91 6.70
CA GLY A 185 -18.31 -13.57 5.76
C GLY A 185 -18.99 -12.24 6.11
N PHE A 186 -19.44 -11.52 5.10
CA PHE A 186 -20.09 -10.21 5.22
C PHE A 186 -21.40 -10.19 4.46
N THR A 187 -22.46 -9.66 5.09
CA THR A 187 -23.76 -9.47 4.43
C THR A 187 -23.77 -8.27 3.50
N SER A 188 -23.15 -7.15 3.90
CA SER A 188 -23.04 -5.94 3.08
C SER A 188 -21.87 -5.08 3.56
N LEU A 189 -20.76 -5.14 2.84
CA LEU A 189 -19.60 -4.27 3.04
C LEU A 189 -19.06 -3.79 1.69
N TRP A 190 -19.25 -2.51 1.39
CA TRP A 190 -18.72 -1.89 0.18
C TRP A 190 -17.42 -1.16 0.51
N ILE A 191 -16.39 -1.37 -0.32
CA ILE A 191 -15.08 -0.74 -0.19
C ILE A 191 -14.65 -0.11 -1.52
N SER A 192 -13.87 0.96 -1.49
CA SER A 192 -13.31 1.60 -2.69
C SER A 192 -12.00 2.33 -2.42
N GLY A 193 -11.16 2.42 -3.47
CA GLY A 193 -9.91 3.15 -3.47
C GLY A 193 -8.77 2.35 -2.85
N ASP A 194 -7.82 3.05 -2.24
CA ASP A 194 -6.65 2.47 -1.58
C ASP A 194 -7.05 1.86 -0.23
N MET A 195 -7.12 0.53 -0.19
CA MET A 195 -7.57 -0.24 0.96
C MET A 195 -6.41 -0.89 1.70
N LYS A 196 -6.39 -0.75 3.03
CA LYS A 196 -5.51 -1.49 3.93
C LYS A 196 -6.31 -2.55 4.68
N PHE A 197 -5.80 -3.77 4.68
CA PHE A 197 -6.28 -4.84 5.55
C PHE A 197 -5.14 -5.25 6.48
N GLU A 198 -5.32 -5.06 7.79
CA GLU A 198 -4.35 -5.42 8.81
C GLU A 198 -4.87 -6.58 9.64
N PHE A 199 -4.14 -7.69 9.66
CA PHE A 199 -4.48 -8.90 10.39
C PHE A 199 -3.74 -8.87 11.73
N GLN A 200 -4.49 -9.04 12.81
CA GLN A 200 -3.97 -8.91 14.17
C GLN A 200 -4.53 -9.98 15.10
N THR A 201 -3.75 -10.41 16.10
CA THR A 201 -4.27 -11.30 17.16
C THR A 201 -4.70 -10.49 18.37
N SER A 202 -5.55 -11.07 19.20
CA SER A 202 -5.98 -10.49 20.47
C SER A 202 -4.86 -10.53 21.55
N GLU A 203 -3.67 -11.05 21.24
CA GLU A 203 -2.57 -11.19 22.21
C GLU A 203 -1.77 -9.88 22.40
N PRO A 204 -1.47 -9.47 23.65
CA PRO A 204 -0.83 -8.19 23.94
C PRO A 204 0.58 -8.03 23.35
N TYR A 205 1.32 -9.13 23.15
CA TYR A 205 2.73 -9.11 22.71
C TYR A 205 2.92 -9.46 21.23
N GLN A 206 1.85 -9.85 20.53
CA GLN A 206 1.89 -10.25 19.12
C GLN A 206 0.69 -9.67 18.36
N ALA A 207 0.41 -8.39 18.62
CA ALA A 207 -0.77 -7.70 18.10
C ALA A 207 -0.85 -7.83 16.58
N ARG A 208 0.16 -7.42 15.80
CA ARG A 208 0.11 -7.46 14.33
C ARG A 208 0.72 -8.74 13.74
N LEU A 209 -0.05 -9.44 12.90
CA LEU A 209 0.44 -10.56 12.10
C LEU A 209 1.05 -10.05 10.79
N PHE A 210 0.28 -9.35 9.98
CA PHE A 210 0.72 -8.75 8.72
C PHE A 210 -0.30 -7.71 8.27
N TYR A 211 -0.01 -6.99 7.19
CA TYR A 211 -1.01 -6.19 6.49
C TYR A 211 -0.81 -6.29 4.98
N ILE A 212 -1.81 -5.84 4.25
CA ILE A 212 -1.80 -5.77 2.79
C ILE A 212 -2.42 -4.45 2.35
N TRP A 213 -1.97 -3.95 1.21
CA TRP A 213 -2.59 -2.83 0.51
C TRP A 213 -2.92 -3.19 -0.93
N PHE A 214 -4.07 -2.75 -1.40
CA PHE A 214 -4.43 -2.81 -2.81
C PHE A 214 -5.35 -1.63 -3.12
N ASN A 215 -5.63 -1.41 -4.40
CA ASN A 215 -6.60 -0.43 -4.86
C ASN A 215 -7.72 -1.17 -5.60
N THR A 216 -8.98 -0.88 -5.28
CA THR A 216 -10.13 -1.60 -5.86
C THR A 216 -10.25 -1.45 -7.37
N ALA A 217 -9.73 -0.38 -7.97
CA ALA A 217 -9.73 -0.19 -9.43
C ALA A 217 -8.77 -1.14 -10.17
N TYR A 218 -7.88 -1.82 -9.43
CA TYR A 218 -6.89 -2.75 -9.98
C TYR A 218 -7.19 -4.22 -9.63
N VAL A 219 -8.33 -4.48 -8.98
CA VAL A 219 -8.77 -5.87 -8.76
C VAL A 219 -9.46 -6.36 -10.03
N GLU A 220 -8.94 -7.43 -10.60
CA GLU A 220 -9.51 -8.06 -11.79
C GLU A 220 -10.49 -9.17 -11.38
N GLY A 221 -11.74 -9.08 -11.86
CA GLY A 221 -12.77 -10.07 -11.55
C GLY A 221 -13.34 -9.95 -10.13
N THR A 222 -13.49 -11.09 -9.45
CA THR A 222 -14.21 -11.22 -8.17
C THR A 222 -13.31 -11.62 -7.00
N GLU A 223 -11.99 -11.62 -7.19
CA GLU A 223 -11.05 -12.13 -6.19
C GLU A 223 -9.75 -11.31 -6.17
N PHE A 224 -9.26 -11.02 -4.97
CA PHE A 224 -7.89 -10.57 -4.74
C PHE A 224 -7.19 -11.54 -3.79
N SER A 225 -6.17 -12.23 -4.29
CA SER A 225 -5.50 -13.31 -3.56
C SER A 225 -3.98 -13.16 -3.53
N LEU A 226 -3.41 -13.39 -2.36
CA LEU A 226 -1.97 -13.48 -2.13
C LEU A 226 -1.67 -14.87 -1.58
N LEU A 227 -1.03 -15.68 -2.41
CA LEU A 227 -0.88 -17.12 -2.17
C LEU A 227 0.44 -17.48 -1.46
N HIS A 228 1.29 -16.49 -1.19
CA HIS A 228 2.57 -16.70 -0.55
C HIS A 228 2.83 -15.68 0.55
N LYS A 229 3.45 -16.14 1.65
CA LYS A 229 3.89 -15.28 2.77
C LYS A 229 4.75 -14.09 2.32
N GLN A 230 5.53 -14.24 1.26
CA GLN A 230 6.42 -13.19 0.75
C GLN A 230 5.68 -12.00 0.13
N ASP A 231 4.40 -12.16 -0.22
CA ASP A 231 3.56 -11.12 -0.82
C ASP A 231 2.83 -10.29 0.25
N LEU A 232 2.96 -10.68 1.52
CA LEU A 232 2.39 -9.99 2.67
C LEU A 232 3.34 -8.92 3.20
N ASP A 233 2.81 -7.80 3.69
CA ASP A 233 3.65 -6.76 4.26
C ASP A 233 3.98 -7.08 5.72
N LYS A 234 5.29 -7.12 6.01
CA LYS A 234 5.83 -7.36 7.35
C LYS A 234 5.18 -8.54 8.09
N PRO A 235 5.16 -9.74 7.48
CA PRO A 235 4.62 -10.90 8.16
C PRO A 235 5.40 -11.19 9.43
N SER A 236 4.69 -11.48 10.51
CA SER A 236 5.27 -11.85 11.78
C SER A 236 6.10 -13.13 11.61
N LYS A 237 7.04 -13.33 12.54
CA LYS A 237 7.86 -14.55 12.55
C LYS A 237 7.01 -15.81 12.76
N SER A 238 5.84 -15.69 13.36
CA SER A 238 4.93 -16.81 13.63
C SER A 238 4.12 -17.25 12.41
N MET A 239 4.03 -16.45 11.34
CA MET A 239 3.32 -16.85 10.12
C MET A 239 4.02 -18.02 9.44
N ASP A 240 3.27 -19.06 9.09
CA ASP A 240 3.80 -20.19 8.31
C ASP A 240 4.03 -19.80 6.83
N PRO A 241 4.97 -20.48 6.12
CA PRO A 241 5.24 -20.18 4.71
C PRO A 241 4.05 -20.40 3.78
N SER A 242 3.15 -21.32 4.15
CA SER A 242 1.90 -21.64 3.45
C SER A 242 0.77 -20.64 3.72
N CYS A 243 1.04 -19.52 4.38
CA CYS A 243 0.02 -18.52 4.63
C CYS A 243 -0.53 -17.94 3.33
N GLN A 244 -1.86 -17.93 3.22
CA GLN A 244 -2.60 -17.39 2.08
C GLN A 244 -3.73 -16.48 2.56
N VAL A 245 -3.98 -15.41 1.82
CA VAL A 245 -5.13 -14.53 2.05
C VAL A 245 -5.86 -14.28 0.74
N SER A 246 -7.18 -14.46 0.78
CA SER A 246 -8.08 -14.20 -0.36
C SER A 246 -9.22 -13.30 0.07
N LEU A 247 -9.54 -12.32 -0.76
CA LEU A 247 -10.67 -11.41 -0.62
C LEU A 247 -11.63 -11.71 -1.77
N PHE A 248 -12.88 -12.04 -1.46
CA PHE A 248 -13.90 -12.38 -2.45
C PHE A 248 -14.97 -11.30 -2.52
N PHE A 249 -15.34 -10.94 -3.75
CA PHE A 249 -16.29 -9.88 -4.07
C PHE A 249 -17.48 -10.43 -4.83
N VAL A 250 -18.69 -9.95 -4.53
CA VAL A 250 -19.95 -10.42 -5.15
C VAL A 250 -20.60 -9.39 -6.08
N GLY A 251 -20.04 -8.19 -6.13
CA GLY A 251 -20.54 -7.12 -6.99
C GLY A 251 -19.56 -5.96 -7.05
N SER A 252 -19.62 -5.20 -8.14
CA SER A 252 -18.88 -3.97 -8.31
C SER A 252 -19.75 -2.91 -8.99
N ARG A 253 -19.48 -1.64 -8.70
CA ARG A 253 -20.13 -0.51 -9.36
C ARG A 253 -19.14 0.64 -9.52
N PRO A 254 -19.27 1.47 -10.57
CA PRO A 254 -18.53 2.71 -10.65
C PRO A 254 -18.78 3.57 -9.42
N LYS A 255 -17.72 4.12 -8.84
CA LYS A 255 -17.86 5.08 -7.74
C LYS A 255 -18.33 6.41 -8.32
N VAL A 256 -19.56 6.79 -8.03
CA VAL A 256 -20.12 8.08 -8.46
C VAL A 256 -19.43 9.16 -7.63
N GLN A 257 -18.70 10.07 -8.30
CA GLN A 257 -18.23 11.28 -7.63
C GLN A 257 -19.46 12.06 -7.18
N LYS A 258 -19.63 12.26 -5.87
CA LYS A 258 -20.59 13.25 -5.38
C LYS A 258 -20.06 14.60 -5.83
N ASN A 259 -20.74 15.22 -6.79
CA ASN A 259 -20.56 16.65 -7.04
C ASN A 259 -20.94 17.37 -5.74
N GLU A 260 -19.94 17.90 -5.05
CA GLU A 260 -20.14 18.98 -4.07
C GLU A 260 -20.27 20.32 -4.80
#